data_AF-A0A847F5D0-F1
#
_entry.id   AF-A0A847F5D0-F1
#
_cell.length_a   1.000
_cell.length_b   1.000
_cell.length_c   1.000
_cell.angle_alpha   90.00
_cell.angle_beta   90.00
_cell.angle_gamma   90.00
#
_symmetry.space_group_name_H-M   'P 1'
#
loop_
_entity.id
_entity.type
_entity.pdbx_description
1 polymer ?
#
loop_
_entity_poly.entity_id
_entity_poly.type
_entity_poly.pdbx_seq_one_letter_code
_entity_poly.pdbx_strand_id
1 'polypeptide(L)'
;IEALGMSLPYSSSIPAEDKAKAEECLRAGEAVKRLLELDLKPRDIMTKKAFENAIRVVMVLGGSTNAVLHLIAMAKAVDVELTIDDFQRIADDTPLLADLKPSGKYVMEDLYEVGGVPAVMKMMLERGVLHGDCMTVTGKTIAENLRELPGLKEGQDIIQPWDKPIKASGHLAILRGSLAPEGSVAKITGKEGLRFEGTAIVFDSEEEMLRAVENGEVKKGHVVVIRYEGPKGGPGMPEMLSPTAVIMGAGLGNDVALITDGRFSGGSHGFIIGHITPEAQVGGPIALVEDGDRIVIDAEEKRIDLLVDEATLAARRESFSPPPLKATRGTLAKYIKLVSSASEGCVTDE
;
A
#
# COMPACT_ATOMS: atom_id res chain seq x y z
N ILE A 1 0.10 1.42 12.92
CA ILE A 1 -0.50 2.26 13.98
C ILE A 1 0.32 2.17 15.28
N GLU A 2 0.69 0.98 15.77
CA GLU A 2 1.59 0.86 16.93
C GLU A 2 2.91 1.63 16.75
N ALA A 3 3.52 1.56 15.56
CA ALA A 3 4.71 2.33 15.20
C ALA A 3 4.51 3.86 15.13
N LEU A 4 3.27 4.35 14.96
CA LEU A 4 2.93 5.77 15.10
C LEU A 4 2.90 6.21 16.56
N GLY A 5 2.94 5.26 17.51
CA GLY A 5 2.73 5.52 18.93
C GLY A 5 1.25 5.61 19.33
N MET A 6 0.31 5.24 18.45
CA MET A 6 -1.14 5.36 18.70
C MET A 6 -1.80 4.07 19.25
N SER A 7 -1.02 3.04 19.53
CA SER A 7 -1.47 1.81 20.19
C SER A 7 -0.46 1.41 21.27
N LEU A 8 -0.92 0.69 22.29
CA LEU A 8 -0.02 0.14 23.31
C LEU A 8 0.94 -0.87 22.68
N PRO A 9 2.16 -1.05 23.21
CA PRO A 9 3.07 -2.10 22.75
C PRO A 9 2.39 -3.47 22.74
N TYR A 10 2.64 -4.24 21.68
CA TYR A 10 2.06 -5.55 21.34
C TYR A 10 0.63 -5.54 20.80
N SER A 11 -0.08 -4.40 20.83
CA SER A 11 -1.47 -4.31 20.38
C SER A 11 -1.69 -4.87 18.98
N SER A 12 -0.75 -4.63 18.08
CA SER A 12 -0.83 -5.05 16.69
C SER A 12 -0.47 -6.53 16.43
N SER A 13 0.14 -7.21 17.40
CA SER A 13 0.60 -8.60 17.25
C SER A 13 -0.13 -9.61 18.13
N ILE A 14 -0.70 -9.21 19.27
CA ILE A 14 -1.44 -10.14 20.15
C ILE A 14 -2.64 -10.74 19.38
N PRO A 15 -2.76 -12.08 19.29
CA PRO A 15 -3.89 -12.74 18.65
C PRO A 15 -5.22 -12.37 19.30
N ALA A 16 -6.29 -12.35 18.51
CA ALA A 16 -7.59 -11.86 18.96
C ALA A 16 -8.17 -12.63 20.16
N GLU A 17 -7.95 -13.94 20.21
CA GLU A 17 -8.46 -14.83 21.27
C GLU A 17 -7.44 -15.07 22.41
N ASP A 18 -6.25 -14.45 22.35
CA ASP A 18 -5.27 -14.51 23.42
C ASP A 18 -5.77 -13.70 24.64
N LYS A 19 -5.58 -14.25 25.85
CA LYS A 19 -5.91 -13.59 27.12
C LYS A 19 -5.23 -12.23 27.26
N ALA A 20 -4.01 -12.09 26.72
CA ALA A 20 -3.25 -10.84 26.71
C ALA A 20 -4.00 -9.71 25.99
N LYS A 21 -4.91 -10.01 25.04
CA LYS A 21 -5.73 -8.99 24.37
C LYS A 21 -6.75 -8.40 25.34
N ALA A 22 -7.40 -9.23 26.16
CA ALA A 22 -8.31 -8.76 27.19
C ALA A 22 -7.56 -7.93 28.27
N GLU A 23 -6.35 -8.34 28.64
CA GLU A 23 -5.50 -7.59 29.57
C GLU A 23 -5.05 -6.23 29.00
N GLU A 24 -4.76 -6.16 27.69
CA GLU A 24 -4.50 -4.90 26.99
C GLU A 24 -5.70 -3.95 27.07
N CYS A 25 -6.92 -4.44 26.86
CA CYS A 25 -8.14 -3.62 26.98
C CYS A 25 -8.28 -2.96 28.36
N LEU A 26 -7.86 -3.64 29.44
CA LEU A 26 -7.83 -3.06 30.78
C LEU A 26 -6.75 -1.97 30.90
N ARG A 27 -5.56 -2.22 30.37
CA ARG A 27 -4.45 -1.23 30.35
C ARG A 27 -4.74 0.00 29.51
N ALA A 28 -5.61 -0.11 28.49
CA ALA A 28 -6.01 1.02 27.66
C ALA A 28 -6.69 2.13 28.48
N GLY A 29 -7.49 1.78 29.49
CA GLY A 29 -8.12 2.76 30.39
C GLY A 29 -7.09 3.55 31.20
N GLU A 30 -6.07 2.86 31.73
CA GLU A 30 -4.97 3.50 32.47
C GLU A 30 -4.14 4.42 31.57
N ALA A 31 -3.85 3.98 30.34
CA ALA A 31 -3.15 4.78 29.35
C ALA A 31 -3.94 6.06 29.00
N VAL A 32 -5.24 5.96 28.72
CA VAL A 32 -6.08 7.13 28.43
C VAL A 32 -6.11 8.09 29.61
N LYS A 33 -6.25 7.59 30.85
CA LYS A 33 -6.17 8.44 32.05
C LYS A 33 -4.84 9.19 32.10
N ARG A 34 -3.73 8.51 31.84
CA ARG A 34 -2.40 9.13 31.82
C ARG A 34 -2.28 10.19 30.72
N LEU A 35 -2.84 9.96 29.54
CA LEU A 35 -2.87 10.95 28.45
C LEU A 35 -3.65 12.20 28.84
N LEU A 36 -4.79 12.05 29.54
CA LEU A 36 -5.58 13.17 30.04
C LEU A 36 -4.81 13.98 31.10
N GLU A 37 -4.10 13.33 32.01
CA GLU A 37 -3.25 14.00 33.01
C GLU A 37 -2.09 14.79 32.37
N LEU A 38 -1.58 14.32 31.23
CA LEU A 38 -0.50 14.94 30.48
C LEU A 38 -0.98 15.97 29.44
N ASP A 39 -2.29 16.02 29.18
CA ASP A 39 -2.86 16.68 27.99
C ASP A 39 -2.15 16.27 26.69
N LEU A 40 -1.78 15.00 26.56
CA LEU A 40 -1.08 14.47 25.38
C LEU A 40 -2.10 14.03 24.32
N LYS A 41 -2.20 14.79 23.22
CA LYS A 41 -3.23 14.67 22.18
C LYS A 41 -2.69 13.94 20.94
N PRO A 42 -3.56 13.47 20.02
CA PRO A 42 -3.12 12.82 18.78
C PRO A 42 -2.10 13.62 17.97
N ARG A 43 -2.25 14.95 17.87
CA ARG A 43 -1.30 15.83 17.14
C ARG A 43 0.08 15.93 17.80
N ASP A 44 0.16 15.68 19.11
CA ASP A 44 1.43 15.66 19.85
C ASP A 44 2.19 14.33 19.60
N ILE A 45 1.47 13.27 19.21
CA ILE A 45 2.00 11.92 18.97
C ILE A 45 2.27 11.70 17.47
N MET A 46 1.27 11.95 16.63
CA MET A 46 1.25 11.68 15.18
C MET A 46 2.01 12.76 14.40
N THR A 47 3.29 12.95 14.72
CA THR A 47 4.19 13.87 14.03
C THR A 47 4.72 13.29 12.72
N LYS A 48 5.35 14.11 11.86
CA LYS A 48 6.04 13.64 10.65
C LYS A 48 6.97 12.46 10.93
N LYS A 49 7.80 12.55 11.98
CA LYS A 49 8.70 11.47 12.40
C LYS A 49 7.95 10.19 12.80
N ALA A 50 6.80 10.31 13.45
CA ALA A 50 5.99 9.15 13.78
C ALA A 50 5.45 8.47 12.51
N PHE A 51 4.99 9.24 11.51
CA PHE A 51 4.61 8.70 10.20
C PHE A 51 5.79 8.02 9.50
N GLU A 52 6.99 8.60 9.53
CA GLU A 52 8.18 7.94 8.98
C GLU A 52 8.47 6.61 9.68
N ASN A 53 8.35 6.53 11.01
CA ASN A 53 8.46 5.27 11.76
C ASN A 53 7.43 4.24 11.26
N ALA A 54 6.18 4.66 11.05
CA ALA A 54 5.14 3.78 10.57
C ALA A 54 5.40 3.26 9.15
N ILE A 55 5.88 4.11 8.24
CA ILE A 55 6.26 3.71 6.88
C ILE A 55 7.41 2.71 6.94
N ARG A 56 8.45 2.97 7.74
CA ARG A 56 9.58 2.03 7.88
C ARG A 56 9.12 0.66 8.37
N VAL A 57 8.23 0.60 9.36
CA VAL A 57 7.69 -0.67 9.84
C VAL A 57 6.84 -1.36 8.77
N VAL A 58 6.07 -0.62 7.97
CA VAL A 58 5.36 -1.16 6.80
C VAL A 58 6.32 -1.81 5.80
N MET A 59 7.46 -1.16 5.50
CA MET A 59 8.48 -1.69 4.58
C MET A 59 9.16 -2.95 5.13
N VAL A 60 9.62 -2.89 6.39
CA VAL A 60 10.31 -4.03 7.05
C VAL A 60 9.42 -5.27 7.11
N LEU A 61 8.12 -5.09 7.33
CA LEU A 61 7.15 -6.18 7.48
C LEU A 61 6.48 -6.63 6.17
N GLY A 62 6.75 -5.99 5.03
CA GLY A 62 6.10 -6.37 3.77
C GLY A 62 4.60 -5.99 3.69
N GLY A 63 4.21 -4.88 4.32
CA GLY A 63 2.83 -4.46 4.50
C GLY A 63 2.03 -4.14 3.22
N SER A 64 0.73 -3.92 3.35
CA SER A 64 -0.16 -3.67 2.21
C SER A 64 0.10 -2.32 1.52
N THR A 65 -0.14 -2.26 0.20
CA THR A 65 -0.17 -1.01 -0.58
C THR A 65 -1.25 -0.04 -0.07
N ASN A 66 -2.34 -0.55 0.53
CA ASN A 66 -3.39 0.25 1.16
C ASN A 66 -2.86 1.14 2.31
N ALA A 67 -1.72 0.77 2.91
CA ALA A 67 -1.09 1.60 3.95
C ALA A 67 -0.70 2.99 3.43
N VAL A 68 -0.40 3.13 2.12
CA VAL A 68 -0.12 4.43 1.50
C VAL A 68 -1.33 5.36 1.63
N LEU A 69 -2.51 4.90 1.23
CA LEU A 69 -3.74 5.68 1.31
C LEU A 69 -4.06 6.07 2.75
N HIS A 70 -4.05 5.09 3.65
CA HIS A 70 -4.47 5.30 5.03
C HIS A 70 -3.52 6.22 5.80
N LEU A 71 -2.20 6.09 5.63
CA LEU A 71 -1.26 6.95 6.33
C LEU A 71 -1.29 8.38 5.80
N ILE A 72 -1.48 8.60 4.49
CA ILE A 72 -1.68 9.95 3.93
C ILE A 72 -2.96 10.58 4.49
N ALA A 73 -4.08 9.85 4.47
CA ALA A 73 -5.35 10.33 5.03
C ALA A 73 -5.24 10.63 6.54
N MET A 74 -4.58 9.77 7.31
CA MET A 74 -4.32 10.00 8.72
C MET A 74 -3.44 11.22 8.97
N ALA A 75 -2.44 11.47 8.11
CA ALA A 75 -1.55 12.63 8.23
C ALA A 75 -2.30 13.94 7.96
N LYS A 76 -3.14 13.98 6.92
CA LYS A 76 -4.04 15.13 6.64
C LYS A 76 -4.96 15.43 7.82
N ALA A 77 -5.57 14.42 8.45
CA ALA A 77 -6.45 14.59 9.61
C ALA A 77 -5.78 15.25 10.84
N VAL A 78 -4.44 15.22 10.92
CA VAL A 78 -3.66 15.84 11.99
C VAL A 78 -2.78 17.00 11.50
N ASP A 79 -3.07 17.55 10.32
CA ASP A 79 -2.34 18.65 9.67
C ASP A 79 -0.83 18.37 9.48
N VAL A 80 -0.47 17.11 9.14
CA VAL A 80 0.90 16.71 8.81
C VAL A 80 1.01 16.44 7.31
N GLU A 81 1.96 17.09 6.65
CA GLU A 81 2.27 16.84 5.25
C GLU A 81 2.94 15.47 5.08
N LEU A 82 2.29 14.58 4.32
CA LEU A 82 2.81 13.27 3.94
C LEU A 82 2.37 12.97 2.52
N THR A 83 3.33 12.70 1.63
CA THR A 83 3.07 12.45 0.21
C THR A 83 3.50 11.04 -0.18
N ILE A 84 3.09 10.57 -1.35
CA ILE A 84 3.59 9.30 -1.89
C ILE A 84 5.12 9.32 -2.07
N ASP A 85 5.74 10.47 -2.33
CA ASP A 85 7.19 10.56 -2.52
C ASP A 85 7.96 10.28 -1.21
N ASP A 86 7.36 10.55 -0.04
CA ASP A 86 7.92 10.13 1.25
C ASP A 86 8.01 8.60 1.37
N PHE A 87 7.02 7.87 0.85
CA PHE A 87 7.04 6.41 0.84
C PHE A 87 8.20 5.89 -0.01
N GLN A 88 8.42 6.50 -1.18
CA GLN A 88 9.51 6.06 -2.04
C GLN A 88 10.87 6.35 -1.42
N ARG A 89 11.07 7.56 -0.86
CA ARG A 89 12.31 7.92 -0.16
C ARG A 89 12.63 6.96 0.98
N ILE A 90 11.63 6.56 1.76
CA ILE A 90 11.80 5.61 2.87
C ILE A 90 11.95 4.18 2.37
N ALA A 91 11.25 3.79 1.30
CA ALA A 91 11.42 2.48 0.69
C ALA A 91 12.85 2.28 0.17
N ASP A 92 13.49 3.32 -0.36
CA ASP A 92 14.84 3.23 -0.93
C ASP A 92 15.91 2.83 0.10
N ASP A 93 15.73 3.19 1.38
CA ASP A 93 16.70 2.95 2.46
C ASP A 93 16.22 1.97 3.54
N THR A 94 15.01 1.41 3.40
CA THR A 94 14.44 0.45 4.37
C THR A 94 14.30 -0.93 3.76
N PRO A 95 15.03 -1.94 4.24
CA PRO A 95 14.95 -3.28 3.67
C PRO A 95 13.63 -3.98 4.00
N LEU A 96 13.21 -4.91 3.13
CA LEU A 96 12.22 -5.92 3.48
C LEU A 96 12.90 -7.06 4.26
N LEU A 97 12.48 -7.29 5.50
CA LEU A 97 13.08 -8.31 6.36
C LEU A 97 12.11 -9.46 6.69
N ALA A 98 10.81 -9.20 6.77
CA ALA A 98 9.86 -10.19 7.25
C ALA A 98 9.42 -11.17 6.17
N ASP A 99 9.56 -12.47 6.45
CA ASP A 99 9.05 -13.58 5.63
C ASP A 99 7.58 -13.86 5.96
N LEU A 100 6.72 -12.85 5.82
CA LEU A 100 5.29 -12.93 6.15
C LEU A 100 4.41 -13.05 4.91
N LYS A 101 3.35 -13.83 5.02
CA LYS A 101 2.28 -13.90 4.02
C LYS A 101 1.71 -12.49 3.77
N PRO A 102 1.33 -12.19 2.52
CA PRO A 102 1.16 -13.13 1.40
C PRO A 102 2.42 -13.38 0.56
N SER A 103 3.52 -12.64 0.79
CA SER A 103 4.75 -12.80 -0.01
C SER A 103 5.70 -13.86 0.52
N GLY A 104 5.58 -14.16 1.81
CA GLY A 104 6.40 -15.09 2.57
C GLY A 104 5.62 -16.26 3.17
N LYS A 105 6.26 -16.94 4.13
CA LYS A 105 5.78 -18.20 4.73
C LYS A 105 4.89 -18.01 5.96
N TYR A 106 5.26 -17.09 6.85
CA TYR A 106 4.74 -16.98 8.21
C TYR A 106 3.51 -16.06 8.32
N VAL A 107 2.83 -16.08 9.45
CA VAL A 107 1.68 -15.23 9.78
C VAL A 107 1.96 -14.36 11.01
N MET A 108 1.05 -13.43 11.34
CA MET A 108 1.23 -12.49 12.46
C MET A 108 1.34 -13.20 13.82
N GLU A 109 0.66 -14.33 14.00
CA GLU A 109 0.77 -15.14 15.22
C GLU A 109 2.20 -15.67 15.42
N ASP A 110 2.84 -16.18 14.37
CA ASP A 110 4.25 -16.58 14.42
C ASP A 110 5.15 -15.41 14.83
N LEU A 111 4.90 -14.20 14.30
CA LEU A 111 5.65 -13.00 14.68
C LEU A 111 5.46 -12.66 16.16
N TYR A 112 4.22 -12.73 16.66
CA TYR A 112 3.92 -12.54 18.07
C TYR A 112 4.68 -13.51 18.96
N GLU A 113 4.72 -14.80 18.59
CA GLU A 113 5.45 -15.81 19.33
C GLU A 113 6.95 -15.50 19.43
N VAL A 114 7.56 -14.82 18.45
CA VAL A 114 9.00 -14.49 18.48
C VAL A 114 9.32 -13.09 19.02
N GLY A 115 8.34 -12.37 19.57
CA GLY A 115 8.52 -11.07 20.22
C GLY A 115 7.64 -9.94 19.67
N GLY A 116 6.85 -10.20 18.63
CA GLY A 116 5.87 -9.27 18.07
C GLY A 116 6.49 -8.03 17.42
N VAL A 117 5.62 -7.07 17.11
CA VAL A 117 6.03 -5.79 16.51
C VAL A 117 7.01 -5.00 17.39
N PRO A 118 6.88 -4.96 18.74
CA PRO A 118 7.88 -4.30 19.58
C PRO A 118 9.31 -4.83 19.41
N ALA A 119 9.48 -6.15 19.29
CA ALA A 119 10.81 -6.73 19.09
C ALA A 119 11.43 -6.32 17.75
N VAL A 120 10.61 -6.23 16.69
CA VAL A 120 11.04 -5.71 15.37
C VAL A 120 11.43 -4.24 15.49
N MET A 121 10.58 -3.42 16.12
CA MET A 121 10.86 -2.00 16.32
C MET A 121 12.12 -1.77 17.18
N LYS A 122 12.37 -2.62 18.18
CA LYS A 122 13.59 -2.55 19.01
C LYS A 122 14.84 -2.78 18.16
N MET A 123 14.85 -3.81 17.33
CA MET A 123 15.94 -4.08 16.38
C MET A 123 16.14 -2.91 15.40
N MET A 124 15.06 -2.34 14.88
CA MET A 124 15.11 -1.16 14.00
C MET A 124 15.65 0.09 14.72
N LEU A 125 15.29 0.29 16.00
CA LEU A 125 15.81 1.39 16.81
C LEU A 125 17.32 1.23 17.07
N GLU A 126 17.80 0.03 17.36
CA GLU A 126 19.22 -0.27 17.54
C GLU A 126 20.05 -0.04 16.26
N ARG A 127 19.41 -0.20 15.08
CA ARG A 127 20.01 0.14 13.78
C ARG A 127 19.92 1.62 13.43
N GLY A 128 19.29 2.44 14.27
CA GLY A 128 19.18 3.89 14.07
C GLY A 128 18.21 4.31 12.98
N VAL A 129 17.31 3.42 12.54
CA VAL A 129 16.34 3.75 11.48
C VAL A 129 15.01 4.27 12.04
N LEU A 130 14.71 4.06 13.32
CA LEU A 130 13.51 4.62 13.97
C LEU A 130 13.84 5.88 14.76
N HIS A 131 12.93 6.85 14.68
CA HIS A 131 12.89 8.02 15.54
C HIS A 131 12.42 7.61 16.93
N GLY A 132 13.37 7.36 17.82
CA GLY A 132 13.11 6.90 19.19
C GLY A 132 12.54 7.96 20.13
N ASP A 133 12.62 9.25 19.76
CA ASP A 133 12.13 10.40 20.51
C ASP A 133 10.62 10.65 20.34
N CYS A 134 9.96 9.99 19.39
CA CYS A 134 8.52 10.11 19.19
C CYS A 134 7.73 9.68 20.44
N MET A 135 6.80 10.53 20.89
CA MET A 135 5.87 10.24 21.97
C MET A 135 4.86 9.15 21.58
N THR A 136 4.29 8.45 22.57
CA THR A 136 3.26 7.43 22.34
C THR A 136 2.12 7.54 23.35
N VAL A 137 1.06 6.75 23.13
CA VAL A 137 -0.11 6.62 24.01
C VAL A 137 0.22 6.13 25.43
N THR A 138 1.45 5.64 25.69
CA THR A 138 1.88 5.30 27.06
C THR A 138 2.32 6.53 27.87
N GLY A 139 2.44 7.70 27.23
CA GLY A 139 3.05 8.90 27.80
C GLY A 139 4.57 8.84 27.88
N LYS A 140 5.19 7.86 27.22
CA LYS A 140 6.65 7.68 27.07
C LYS A 140 7.04 7.74 25.60
N THR A 141 8.33 7.91 25.32
CA THR A 141 8.83 7.83 23.94
C THR A 141 8.89 6.38 23.43
N ILE A 142 9.02 6.21 22.11
CA ILE A 142 9.26 4.91 21.49
C ILE A 142 10.48 4.23 22.12
N ALA A 143 11.60 4.94 22.29
CA ALA A 143 12.82 4.37 22.87
C ALA A 143 12.64 3.92 24.32
N GLU A 144 11.92 4.69 25.13
CA GLU A 144 11.62 4.33 26.52
C GLU A 144 10.72 3.09 26.61
N ASN A 145 9.72 2.98 25.74
CA ASN A 145 8.84 1.82 25.70
C ASN A 145 9.61 0.55 25.30
N LEU A 146 10.49 0.63 24.29
CA LEU A 146 11.19 -0.54 23.75
C LEU A 146 12.38 -0.99 24.60
N ARG A 147 12.96 -0.12 25.43
CA ARG A 147 14.12 -0.43 26.27
C ARG A 147 13.86 -1.65 27.18
N GLU A 148 12.70 -1.67 27.82
CA GLU A 148 12.31 -2.69 28.81
C GLU A 148 11.76 -3.98 28.20
N LEU A 149 11.45 -3.99 26.90
CA LEU A 149 10.83 -5.14 26.23
C LEU A 149 11.88 -6.12 25.70
N PRO A 150 11.59 -7.43 25.65
CA PRO A 150 12.49 -8.39 25.03
C PRO A 150 12.69 -8.10 23.53
N GLY A 151 13.87 -8.44 23.01
CA GLY A 151 14.13 -8.45 21.58
C GLY A 151 13.52 -9.67 20.89
N LEU A 152 13.87 -9.87 19.61
CA LEU A 152 13.47 -11.05 18.85
C LEU A 152 14.07 -12.31 19.49
N LYS A 153 13.28 -13.39 19.57
CA LYS A 153 13.76 -14.68 20.08
C LYS A 153 14.96 -15.18 19.27
N GLU A 154 15.98 -15.70 19.96
CA GLU A 154 17.17 -16.26 19.31
C GLU A 154 16.78 -17.45 18.40
N GLY A 155 17.39 -17.51 17.21
CA GLY A 155 17.15 -18.61 16.25
C GLY A 155 15.85 -18.51 15.44
N GLN A 156 15.04 -17.46 15.62
CA GLN A 156 13.88 -17.21 14.75
C GLN A 156 14.32 -16.94 13.30
N ASP A 157 13.50 -17.33 12.33
CA ASP A 157 13.75 -17.18 10.89
C ASP A 157 12.65 -16.36 10.16
N ILE A 158 11.77 -15.71 10.93
CA ILE A 158 10.65 -14.90 10.43
C ILE A 158 11.14 -13.53 9.98
N ILE A 159 11.99 -12.89 10.78
CA ILE A 159 12.60 -11.59 10.49
C ILE A 159 14.06 -11.83 10.11
N GLN A 160 14.38 -11.63 8.84
CA GLN A 160 15.74 -11.83 8.34
C GLN A 160 16.73 -10.84 8.95
N PRO A 161 18.01 -11.23 9.10
CA PRO A 161 19.07 -10.32 9.53
C PRO A 161 19.18 -9.09 8.61
N TRP A 162 19.52 -7.94 9.19
CA TRP A 162 19.62 -6.67 8.46
C TRP A 162 20.62 -6.70 7.29
N ASP A 163 21.71 -7.46 7.46
CA ASP A 163 22.78 -7.67 6.49
C ASP A 163 22.46 -8.76 5.45
N LYS A 164 21.38 -9.52 5.65
CA LYS A 164 20.87 -10.52 4.71
C LYS A 164 19.35 -10.37 4.52
N PRO A 165 18.89 -9.21 4.03
CA PRO A 165 17.46 -8.94 3.88
C PRO A 165 16.85 -9.79 2.75
N ILE A 166 15.53 -9.92 2.75
CA ILE A 166 14.80 -10.50 1.61
C ILE A 166 14.96 -9.62 0.37
N LYS A 167 14.85 -8.30 0.58
CA LYS A 167 15.12 -7.27 -0.43
C LYS A 167 15.84 -6.10 0.25
N ALA A 168 16.91 -5.60 -0.36
CA ALA A 168 17.71 -4.49 0.19
C ALA A 168 16.93 -3.18 0.31
N SER A 169 15.88 -3.00 -0.49
CA SER A 169 14.92 -1.90 -0.41
C SER A 169 13.54 -2.41 0.01
N GLY A 170 12.62 -1.49 0.23
CA GLY A 170 11.22 -1.77 0.51
C GLY A 170 10.54 -2.42 -0.69
N HIS A 171 9.47 -3.15 -0.41
CA HIS A 171 8.64 -3.80 -1.42
C HIS A 171 7.63 -2.85 -2.06
N LEU A 172 7.23 -1.78 -1.40
CA LEU A 172 6.37 -0.76 -2.02
C LEU A 172 7.21 0.15 -2.90
N ALA A 173 6.77 0.33 -4.14
CA ALA A 173 7.35 1.27 -5.09
C ALA A 173 6.27 2.23 -5.59
N ILE A 174 6.63 3.50 -5.69
CA ILE A 174 5.81 4.54 -6.29
C ILE A 174 6.28 4.69 -7.73
N LEU A 175 5.40 4.36 -8.68
CA LEU A 175 5.72 4.50 -10.11
C LEU A 175 5.03 5.75 -10.66
N ARG A 176 5.77 6.56 -11.41
CA ARG A 176 5.25 7.67 -12.23
C ARG A 176 5.40 7.35 -13.70
N GLY A 177 5.14 8.28 -14.61
CA GLY A 177 5.36 8.08 -16.04
C GLY A 177 4.18 8.59 -16.85
N SER A 178 4.19 8.34 -18.16
CA SER A 178 3.12 8.85 -19.03
C SER A 178 1.75 8.26 -18.67
N LEU A 179 1.69 7.07 -18.07
CA LEU A 179 0.43 6.43 -17.69
C LEU A 179 -0.07 6.83 -16.29
N ALA A 180 0.84 7.18 -15.38
CA ALA A 180 0.53 7.56 -13.99
C ALA A 180 1.26 8.85 -13.58
N PRO A 181 0.94 10.01 -14.17
CA PRO A 181 1.71 11.23 -13.97
C PRO A 181 1.66 11.73 -12.51
N GLU A 182 0.54 11.52 -11.82
CA GLU A 182 0.39 11.86 -10.39
C GLU A 182 0.85 10.74 -9.44
N GLY A 183 1.19 9.57 -10.00
CA GLY A 183 1.75 8.43 -9.27
C GLY A 183 0.83 7.22 -9.26
N SER A 184 1.40 6.11 -8.81
CA SER A 184 0.76 4.81 -8.62
C SER A 184 1.54 4.01 -7.59
N VAL A 185 0.93 2.95 -7.04
CA VAL A 185 1.56 2.12 -6.02
C VAL A 185 1.68 0.69 -6.52
N ALA A 186 2.91 0.19 -6.55
CA ALA A 186 3.25 -1.16 -6.94
C ALA A 186 3.83 -1.93 -5.75
N LYS A 187 3.57 -3.23 -5.71
CA LYS A 187 4.25 -4.15 -4.80
C LYS A 187 5.32 -4.89 -5.59
N ILE A 188 6.57 -4.43 -5.47
CA ILE A 188 7.75 -4.98 -6.15
C ILE A 188 8.62 -5.78 -5.18
N THR A 189 8.51 -7.11 -5.20
CA THR A 189 9.26 -8.00 -4.30
C THR A 189 10.66 -8.35 -4.81
N GLY A 190 10.92 -8.14 -6.10
CA GLY A 190 12.16 -8.47 -6.80
C GLY A 190 12.20 -9.89 -7.39
N LYS A 191 11.16 -10.70 -7.16
CA LYS A 191 11.02 -12.05 -7.75
C LYS A 191 10.45 -12.03 -9.17
N GLU A 192 9.71 -10.97 -9.48
CA GLU A 192 9.04 -10.70 -10.76
C GLU A 192 9.99 -10.14 -11.83
N GLY A 193 11.21 -9.75 -11.46
CA GLY A 193 12.13 -9.00 -12.32
C GLY A 193 12.03 -7.49 -12.10
N LEU A 194 12.78 -6.73 -12.89
CA LEU A 194 12.90 -5.27 -12.74
C LEU A 194 12.16 -4.49 -13.84
N ARG A 195 11.79 -5.16 -14.93
CA ARG A 195 11.11 -4.55 -16.06
C ARG A 195 10.14 -5.53 -16.71
N PHE A 196 8.97 -5.03 -17.06
CA PHE A 196 7.97 -5.74 -17.85
C PHE A 196 7.56 -4.87 -19.03
N GLU A 197 7.48 -5.48 -20.21
CA GLU A 197 7.02 -4.80 -21.42
C GLU A 197 6.03 -5.72 -22.13
N GLY A 198 4.86 -5.17 -22.45
CA GLY A 198 3.79 -5.96 -23.02
C GLY A 198 2.75 -5.14 -23.75
N THR A 199 1.77 -5.86 -24.29
CA THR A 199 0.67 -5.31 -25.07
C THR A 199 -0.57 -5.15 -24.20
N ALA A 200 -1.21 -3.99 -24.23
CA ALA A 200 -2.40 -3.70 -23.46
C ALA A 200 -3.57 -4.59 -23.91
N ILE A 201 -4.28 -5.12 -22.92
CA ILE A 201 -5.64 -5.66 -23.07
C ILE A 201 -6.50 -4.96 -22.01
N VAL A 202 -7.53 -4.24 -22.44
CA VAL A 202 -8.21 -3.21 -21.67
C VAL A 202 -9.63 -3.63 -21.32
N PHE A 203 -9.99 -3.43 -20.05
CA PHE A 203 -11.30 -3.74 -19.50
C PHE A 203 -11.82 -2.56 -18.68
N ASP A 204 -13.11 -2.25 -18.84
CA ASP A 204 -13.77 -1.14 -18.17
C ASP A 204 -14.44 -1.57 -16.84
N SER A 205 -14.27 -2.85 -16.45
CA SER A 205 -14.73 -3.40 -15.16
C SER A 205 -13.95 -4.68 -14.77
N GLU A 206 -13.98 -5.01 -13.47
CA GLU A 206 -13.49 -6.31 -12.95
C GLU A 206 -14.19 -7.48 -13.67
N GLU A 207 -15.51 -7.42 -13.85
CA GLU A 207 -16.30 -8.51 -14.41
C GLU A 207 -15.97 -8.82 -15.88
N GLU A 208 -15.67 -7.79 -16.68
CA GLU A 208 -15.23 -7.97 -18.07
C GLU A 208 -13.88 -8.67 -18.14
N MET A 209 -12.94 -8.27 -17.28
CA MET A 209 -11.62 -8.90 -17.22
C MET A 209 -11.74 -10.38 -16.84
N LEU A 210 -12.55 -10.71 -15.83
CA LEU A 210 -12.74 -12.09 -15.40
C LEU A 210 -13.27 -12.99 -16.51
N ARG A 211 -14.29 -12.52 -17.25
CA ARG A 211 -14.83 -13.24 -18.41
C ARG A 211 -13.79 -13.46 -19.50
N ALA A 212 -12.96 -12.46 -19.77
CA ALA A 212 -11.91 -12.56 -20.77
C ALA A 212 -10.84 -13.60 -20.39
N VAL A 213 -10.48 -13.73 -19.11
CA VAL A 213 -9.57 -14.80 -18.67
C VAL A 213 -10.24 -16.17 -18.79
N GLU A 214 -11.51 -16.31 -18.42
CA GLU A 214 -12.26 -17.57 -18.57
C GLU A 214 -12.36 -18.03 -20.02
N ASN A 215 -12.53 -17.08 -20.95
CA ASN A 215 -12.53 -17.33 -22.40
C ASN A 215 -11.12 -17.56 -22.98
N GLY A 216 -10.08 -17.41 -22.16
CA GLY A 216 -8.69 -17.53 -22.56
C GLY A 216 -8.21 -16.39 -23.47
N GLU A 217 -8.82 -15.21 -23.42
CA GLU A 217 -8.42 -14.04 -24.22
C GLU A 217 -7.14 -13.38 -23.68
N VAL A 218 -6.90 -13.45 -22.37
CA VAL A 218 -5.64 -12.99 -21.77
C VAL A 218 -4.50 -13.97 -22.06
N LYS A 219 -3.40 -13.48 -22.62
CA LYS A 219 -2.25 -14.27 -23.03
C LYS A 219 -0.96 -13.77 -22.37
N LYS A 220 0.05 -14.62 -22.37
CA LYS A 220 1.43 -14.26 -22.00
C LYS A 220 1.89 -13.03 -22.79
N GLY A 221 2.52 -12.09 -22.08
CA GLY A 221 2.99 -10.81 -22.62
C GLY A 221 1.95 -9.70 -22.61
N HIS A 222 0.73 -9.95 -22.09
CA HIS A 222 -0.26 -8.90 -21.93
C HIS A 222 0.01 -8.03 -20.69
N VAL A 223 -0.32 -6.75 -20.81
CA VAL A 223 -0.55 -5.84 -19.69
C VAL A 223 -2.06 -5.68 -19.56
N VAL A 224 -2.62 -6.32 -18.54
CA VAL A 224 -4.07 -6.28 -18.26
C VAL A 224 -4.40 -4.94 -17.59
N VAL A 225 -5.22 -4.13 -18.23
CA VAL A 225 -5.65 -2.82 -17.74
C VAL A 225 -7.09 -2.94 -17.28
N ILE A 226 -7.36 -2.72 -15.99
CA ILE A 226 -8.71 -2.63 -15.43
C ILE A 226 -8.93 -1.18 -15.00
N ARG A 227 -9.82 -0.46 -15.67
CA ARG A 227 -10.03 0.97 -15.44
C ARG A 227 -11.48 1.28 -15.08
N TYR A 228 -11.73 2.51 -14.63
CA TYR A 228 -13.00 2.92 -14.03
C TYR A 228 -13.32 2.18 -12.73
N GLU A 229 -12.27 1.77 -12.02
CA GLU A 229 -12.32 1.22 -10.67
C GLU A 229 -11.67 2.16 -9.64
N GLY A 230 -11.38 3.40 -10.04
CA GLY A 230 -10.87 4.45 -9.15
C GLY A 230 -11.91 5.00 -8.15
N PRO A 231 -11.52 6.00 -7.35
CA PRO A 231 -12.40 6.60 -6.33
C PRO A 231 -13.76 7.05 -6.87
N LYS A 232 -13.81 7.69 -8.04
CA LYS A 232 -15.05 8.16 -8.66
C LYS A 232 -15.62 7.16 -9.66
N GLY A 233 -14.76 6.45 -10.39
CA GLY A 233 -15.15 5.50 -11.44
C GLY A 233 -15.84 4.25 -10.91
N GLY A 234 -15.28 3.67 -9.82
CA GLY A 234 -15.75 2.43 -9.21
C GLY A 234 -17.25 2.46 -8.92
N PRO A 235 -17.77 3.43 -8.13
CA PRO A 235 -17.08 4.35 -7.21
C PRO A 235 -16.65 3.68 -5.89
N GLY A 236 -15.80 4.36 -5.13
CA GLY A 236 -15.32 3.87 -3.83
C GLY A 236 -13.98 3.15 -3.89
N MET A 237 -13.32 3.13 -5.05
CA MET A 237 -12.04 2.49 -5.27
C MET A 237 -12.02 1.03 -4.76
N PRO A 238 -12.87 0.14 -5.30
CA PRO A 238 -12.99 -1.23 -4.82
C PRO A 238 -11.65 -1.98 -4.82
N GLU A 239 -11.51 -2.91 -3.88
CA GLU A 239 -10.36 -3.82 -3.81
C GLU A 239 -10.70 -5.10 -4.56
N MET A 240 -9.94 -5.37 -5.61
CA MET A 240 -10.15 -6.52 -6.49
C MET A 240 -9.19 -7.65 -6.10
N LEU A 241 -9.75 -8.77 -5.61
CA LEU A 241 -9.03 -10.01 -5.32
C LEU A 241 -9.14 -11.01 -6.47
N SER A 242 -10.28 -11.05 -7.15
CA SER A 242 -10.58 -12.06 -8.17
C SER A 242 -9.63 -12.00 -9.37
N PRO A 243 -9.32 -10.81 -9.94
CA PRO A 243 -8.30 -10.63 -10.98
C PRO A 243 -7.01 -11.40 -10.77
N THR A 244 -6.38 -11.19 -9.62
CA THR A 244 -5.06 -11.73 -9.38
C THR A 244 -5.14 -13.23 -9.13
N ALA A 245 -6.17 -13.70 -8.43
CA ALA A 245 -6.41 -15.13 -8.20
C ALA A 245 -6.65 -15.91 -9.51
N VAL A 246 -7.47 -15.35 -10.42
CA VAL A 246 -7.82 -16.00 -11.68
C VAL A 246 -6.63 -16.02 -12.65
N ILE A 247 -5.83 -14.96 -12.72
CA ILE A 247 -4.56 -14.95 -13.50
C ILE A 247 -3.58 -16.00 -12.98
N MET A 248 -3.44 -16.13 -11.65
CA MET A 248 -2.60 -17.17 -11.05
C MET A 248 -3.13 -18.57 -11.37
N GLY A 249 -4.45 -18.78 -11.27
CA GLY A 249 -5.12 -20.05 -11.61
C GLY A 249 -4.98 -20.45 -13.08
N ALA A 250 -4.94 -19.46 -13.98
CA ALA A 250 -4.66 -19.65 -15.40
C ALA A 250 -3.18 -19.93 -15.71
N GLY A 251 -2.29 -19.91 -14.70
CA GLY A 251 -0.86 -20.13 -14.86
C GLY A 251 -0.09 -18.96 -15.48
N LEU A 252 -0.69 -17.76 -15.49
CA LEU A 252 -0.15 -16.56 -16.15
C LEU A 252 0.56 -15.58 -15.20
N GLY A 253 0.66 -15.89 -13.91
CA GLY A 253 1.13 -14.94 -12.88
C GLY A 253 2.52 -14.32 -13.09
N ASN A 254 3.42 -15.01 -13.79
CA ASN A 254 4.77 -14.49 -14.11
C ASN A 254 4.87 -13.95 -15.55
N ASP A 255 3.80 -14.07 -16.32
CA ASP A 255 3.77 -13.84 -17.76
C ASP A 255 2.93 -12.62 -18.16
N VAL A 256 2.19 -12.02 -17.22
CA VAL A 256 1.38 -10.81 -17.44
C VAL A 256 1.61 -9.78 -16.33
N ALA A 257 1.31 -8.52 -16.63
CA ALA A 257 1.18 -7.46 -15.63
C ALA A 257 -0.28 -7.09 -15.43
N LEU A 258 -0.65 -6.64 -14.24
CA LEU A 258 -1.97 -6.10 -13.93
C LEU A 258 -1.84 -4.65 -13.46
N ILE A 259 -2.61 -3.76 -14.08
CA ILE A 259 -2.63 -2.34 -13.75
C ILE A 259 -4.06 -1.83 -13.58
N THR A 260 -4.27 -0.92 -12.63
CA THR A 260 -5.59 -0.34 -12.38
C THR A 260 -5.55 1.04 -11.72
N ASP A 261 -6.58 1.84 -11.96
CA ASP A 261 -6.89 3.04 -11.17
C ASP A 261 -7.58 2.71 -9.82
N GLY A 262 -8.03 1.47 -9.64
CA GLY A 262 -8.53 0.92 -8.38
C GLY A 262 -7.44 0.31 -7.49
N ARG A 263 -7.78 -0.76 -6.76
CA ARG A 263 -6.87 -1.46 -5.83
C ARG A 263 -6.88 -2.96 -6.10
N PHE A 264 -5.71 -3.58 -5.98
CA PHE A 264 -5.60 -5.04 -5.94
C PHE A 264 -5.35 -5.51 -4.51
N SER A 265 -5.93 -6.66 -4.16
CA SER A 265 -5.61 -7.30 -2.89
C SER A 265 -4.16 -7.79 -2.89
N GLY A 266 -3.45 -7.63 -1.77
CA GLY A 266 -2.00 -7.87 -1.68
C GLY A 266 -1.54 -9.33 -1.86
N GLY A 267 -2.45 -10.26 -2.18
CA GLY A 267 -2.28 -11.72 -2.15
C GLY A 267 -1.51 -12.35 -3.31
N SER A 268 -0.78 -11.59 -4.12
CA SER A 268 -0.31 -12.08 -5.43
C SER A 268 1.13 -11.70 -5.75
N HIS A 269 1.69 -12.38 -6.75
CA HIS A 269 3.06 -12.21 -7.26
C HIS A 269 2.99 -11.66 -8.68
N GLY A 270 4.02 -10.92 -9.10
CA GLY A 270 4.10 -10.31 -10.44
C GLY A 270 4.02 -8.78 -10.40
N PHE A 271 3.99 -8.16 -11.58
CA PHE A 271 3.83 -6.71 -11.74
C PHE A 271 2.37 -6.33 -11.51
N ILE A 272 2.04 -5.98 -10.26
CA ILE A 272 0.70 -5.59 -9.84
C ILE A 272 0.75 -4.14 -9.36
N ILE A 273 0.09 -3.27 -10.11
CA ILE A 273 0.13 -1.82 -9.91
C ILE A 273 -1.30 -1.32 -9.73
N GLY A 274 -1.58 -0.70 -8.60
CA GLY A 274 -2.84 -0.03 -8.32
C GLY A 274 -2.65 1.47 -8.16
N HIS A 275 -3.76 2.15 -7.85
CA HIS A 275 -3.77 3.57 -7.50
C HIS A 275 -3.25 4.47 -8.63
N ILE A 276 -3.36 4.03 -9.89
CA ILE A 276 -2.94 4.85 -11.03
C ILE A 276 -3.73 6.16 -11.02
N THR A 277 -2.98 7.26 -10.96
CA THR A 277 -3.53 8.60 -10.82
C THR A 277 -3.00 9.52 -11.92
N PRO A 278 -3.87 10.33 -12.57
CA PRO A 278 -5.33 10.42 -12.38
C PRO A 278 -6.10 9.16 -12.83
N GLU A 279 -7.24 8.90 -12.17
CA GLU A 279 -8.12 7.77 -12.52
C GLU A 279 -8.80 7.96 -13.89
N ALA A 280 -9.33 6.89 -14.48
CA ALA A 280 -9.93 6.96 -15.80
C ALA A 280 -11.20 7.83 -15.83
N GLN A 281 -12.00 7.82 -14.76
CA GLN A 281 -13.25 8.59 -14.65
C GLN A 281 -13.06 10.10 -14.79
N VAL A 282 -11.86 10.62 -14.48
CA VAL A 282 -11.51 12.05 -14.60
C VAL A 282 -10.64 12.34 -15.83
N GLY A 283 -10.48 11.37 -16.74
CA GLY A 283 -9.71 11.53 -17.98
C GLY A 283 -8.20 11.41 -17.81
N GLY A 284 -7.74 10.69 -16.79
CA GLY A 284 -6.32 10.35 -16.67
C GLY A 284 -5.82 9.50 -17.85
N PRO A 285 -4.50 9.41 -18.07
CA PRO A 285 -3.94 8.68 -19.21
C PRO A 285 -4.40 7.22 -19.34
N ILE A 286 -4.72 6.54 -18.22
CA ILE A 286 -5.29 5.19 -18.21
C ILE A 286 -6.65 5.08 -18.94
N ALA A 287 -7.41 6.18 -19.01
CA ALA A 287 -8.66 6.26 -19.79
C ALA A 287 -8.43 6.23 -21.30
N LEU A 288 -7.20 6.51 -21.75
CA LEU A 288 -6.84 6.67 -23.16
C LEU A 288 -6.12 5.45 -23.74
N VAL A 289 -5.89 4.42 -22.91
CA VAL A 289 -5.30 3.15 -23.37
C VAL A 289 -6.31 2.42 -24.25
N GLU A 290 -5.83 1.88 -25.36
CA GLU A 290 -6.57 0.99 -26.25
C GLU A 290 -5.86 -0.38 -26.34
N ASP A 291 -6.63 -1.42 -26.70
CA ASP A 291 -6.07 -2.75 -26.96
C ASP A 291 -4.97 -2.68 -28.01
N GLY A 292 -3.85 -3.37 -27.75
CA GLY A 292 -2.71 -3.36 -28.66
C GLY A 292 -1.64 -2.31 -28.34
N ASP A 293 -1.93 -1.31 -27.51
CA ASP A 293 -0.92 -0.33 -27.10
C ASP A 293 0.23 -1.00 -26.33
N ARG A 294 1.45 -0.50 -26.50
CA ARG A 294 2.60 -1.02 -25.73
C ARG A 294 2.73 -0.28 -24.41
N ILE A 295 2.86 -1.03 -23.33
CA ILE A 295 3.10 -0.48 -21.98
C ILE A 295 4.41 -1.04 -21.44
N VAL A 296 5.22 -0.15 -20.88
CA VAL A 296 6.47 -0.47 -20.17
C VAL A 296 6.29 -0.17 -18.69
N ILE A 297 6.61 -1.15 -17.86
CA ILE A 297 6.72 -1.01 -16.42
C ILE A 297 8.19 -1.22 -16.05
N ASP A 298 8.81 -0.22 -15.45
CA ASP A 298 10.21 -0.20 -15.08
C ASP A 298 10.34 0.09 -13.58
N ALA A 299 10.69 -0.91 -12.79
CA ALA A 299 10.83 -0.79 -11.36
C ALA A 299 12.16 -0.14 -10.94
N GLU A 300 13.18 -0.11 -11.80
CA GLU A 300 14.45 0.56 -11.54
C GLU A 300 14.31 2.07 -11.71
N GLU A 301 13.75 2.48 -12.85
CA GLU A 301 13.47 3.89 -13.15
C GLU A 301 12.21 4.41 -12.42
N LYS A 302 11.45 3.49 -11.79
CA LYS A 302 10.18 3.76 -11.09
C LYS A 302 9.16 4.40 -12.04
N ARG A 303 9.03 3.81 -13.23
CA ARG A 303 8.19 4.31 -14.32
C ARG A 303 7.14 3.31 -14.79
N ILE A 304 6.00 3.83 -15.24
CA ILE A 304 4.97 3.16 -16.00
C ILE A 304 4.58 4.06 -17.18
N ASP A 305 4.97 3.64 -18.38
CA ASP A 305 4.87 4.44 -19.59
C ASP A 305 4.01 3.73 -20.64
N LEU A 306 3.07 4.49 -21.19
CA LEU A 306 2.33 4.16 -22.40
C LEU A 306 3.15 4.60 -23.61
N LEU A 307 3.55 3.65 -24.45
CA LEU A 307 4.35 3.88 -25.65
C LEU A 307 3.46 4.23 -26.86
N VAL A 308 2.73 5.32 -26.74
CA VAL A 308 1.91 5.92 -27.80
C VAL A 308 2.40 7.34 -28.01
N ASP A 309 2.47 7.78 -29.27
CA ASP A 309 2.93 9.13 -29.58
C ASP A 309 1.93 10.19 -29.11
N GLU A 310 2.43 11.39 -28.80
CA GLU A 310 1.59 12.46 -28.23
C GLU A 310 0.48 12.92 -29.19
N ALA A 311 0.65 12.81 -30.51
CA ALA A 311 -0.39 13.22 -31.45
C ALA A 311 -1.59 12.27 -31.38
N THR A 312 -1.34 10.97 -31.32
CA THR A 312 -2.37 9.96 -31.09
C THR A 312 -3.04 10.15 -29.72
N LEU A 313 -2.27 10.34 -28.64
CA LEU A 313 -2.84 10.58 -27.30
C LEU A 313 -3.67 11.86 -27.22
N ALA A 314 -3.24 12.94 -27.89
CA ALA A 314 -4.00 14.18 -27.97
C ALA A 314 -5.34 13.97 -28.68
N ALA A 315 -5.35 13.25 -29.81
CA ALA A 315 -6.59 12.93 -30.53
C ALA A 315 -7.57 12.08 -29.70
N ARG A 316 -7.04 11.08 -28.96
CA ARG A 316 -7.84 10.29 -28.00
C ARG A 316 -8.40 11.16 -26.88
N ARG A 317 -7.60 12.08 -26.33
CA ARG A 317 -7.99 13.02 -25.28
C ARG A 317 -9.09 13.98 -25.73
N GLU A 318 -9.02 14.49 -26.96
CA GLU A 318 -10.07 15.35 -27.54
C GLU A 318 -11.39 14.60 -27.74
N SER A 319 -11.31 13.30 -28.03
CA SER A 319 -12.49 12.44 -28.24
C SER A 319 -13.05 11.83 -26.95
N PHE A 320 -12.35 12.00 -25.82
CA PHE A 320 -12.69 11.37 -24.56
C PHE A 320 -13.93 12.02 -23.92
N SER A 321 -14.93 11.20 -23.65
CA SER A 321 -16.05 11.54 -22.78
C SER A 321 -16.13 10.50 -21.68
N PRO A 322 -16.06 10.90 -20.40
CA PRO A 322 -16.14 9.94 -19.30
C PRO A 322 -17.51 9.22 -19.31
N PRO A 323 -17.56 7.93 -18.94
CA PRO A 323 -18.82 7.22 -18.79
C PRO A 323 -19.67 7.86 -17.69
N PRO A 324 -21.01 7.66 -17.70
CA PRO A 324 -21.88 8.10 -16.63
C PRO A 324 -21.46 7.51 -15.29
N LEU A 325 -21.50 8.32 -14.23
CA LEU A 325 -21.24 7.86 -12.87
C LEU A 325 -22.21 6.72 -12.49
N LYS A 326 -21.68 5.62 -11.96
CA LYS A 326 -22.50 4.44 -11.57
C LYS A 326 -23.47 4.74 -10.41
N ALA A 327 -23.23 5.81 -9.63
CA ALA A 327 -24.10 6.25 -8.53
C ALA A 327 -24.45 7.75 -8.61
N THR A 328 -25.75 8.07 -8.66
CA THR A 328 -26.25 9.46 -8.76
C THR A 328 -26.95 9.95 -7.48
N ARG A 329 -27.25 9.06 -6.53
CA ARG A 329 -27.84 9.35 -5.21
C ARG A 329 -27.22 8.48 -4.12
N GLY A 330 -27.50 8.80 -2.86
CA GLY A 330 -27.03 8.03 -1.70
C GLY A 330 -25.56 8.28 -1.33
N THR A 331 -25.01 7.41 -0.48
CA THR A 331 -23.67 7.57 0.08
C THR A 331 -22.57 7.58 -0.99
N LEU A 332 -22.63 6.69 -1.98
CA LEU A 332 -21.64 6.64 -3.06
C LEU A 332 -21.67 7.92 -3.93
N ALA A 333 -22.85 8.50 -4.17
CA ALA A 333 -22.94 9.78 -4.88
C ALA A 333 -22.40 10.95 -4.05
N LYS A 334 -22.49 10.91 -2.71
CA LYS A 334 -21.82 11.87 -1.84
C LYS A 334 -20.30 11.68 -1.90
N TYR A 335 -19.83 10.43 -1.83
CA TYR A 335 -18.41 10.09 -1.91
C TYR A 335 -17.78 10.60 -3.20
N ILE A 336 -18.38 10.30 -4.37
CA ILE A 336 -17.88 10.77 -5.68
C ILE A 336 -17.66 12.30 -5.70
N LYS A 337 -18.57 13.06 -5.07
CA LYS A 337 -18.51 14.53 -5.04
C LYS A 337 -17.40 15.08 -4.15
N LEU A 338 -17.01 14.33 -3.12
CA LEU A 338 -16.13 14.82 -2.06
C LEU A 338 -14.74 14.20 -2.12
N VAL A 339 -14.59 13.02 -2.72
CA VAL A 339 -13.34 12.28 -2.68
C VAL A 339 -12.24 12.94 -3.52
N SER A 340 -11.06 13.05 -2.91
CA SER A 340 -9.80 13.40 -3.55
C SER A 340 -9.20 12.21 -4.33
N SER A 341 -8.06 12.43 -4.99
CA SER A 341 -7.36 11.36 -5.72
C SER A 341 -6.75 10.30 -4.78
N ALA A 342 -6.37 9.16 -5.34
CA ALA A 342 -5.64 8.13 -4.59
C ALA A 342 -4.25 8.61 -4.14
N SER A 343 -3.58 9.47 -4.89
CA SER A 343 -2.31 10.10 -4.49
C SER A 343 -2.45 10.97 -3.23
N GLU A 344 -3.65 11.51 -2.98
CA GLU A 344 -4.00 12.33 -1.80
C GLU A 344 -4.68 11.50 -0.68
N GLY A 345 -4.67 10.17 -0.78
CA GLY A 345 -5.22 9.28 0.25
C GLY A 345 -6.75 9.15 0.25
N CYS A 346 -7.43 9.57 -0.82
CA CYS A 346 -8.90 9.49 -0.96
C CYS A 346 -9.68 10.16 0.19
N VAL A 347 -9.15 11.26 0.76
CA VAL A 347 -9.86 12.08 1.77
C VAL A 347 -11.11 12.73 1.20
N THR A 348 -12.05 13.14 2.07
CA THR A 348 -13.42 13.56 1.68
C THR A 348 -13.89 14.88 2.32
N ASP A 349 -12.97 15.65 2.88
CA ASP A 349 -13.25 16.82 3.72
C ASP A 349 -12.35 18.04 3.42
N GLU A 350 -11.72 18.06 2.23
CA GLU A 350 -10.90 19.17 1.71
C GLU A 350 -11.62 19.99 0.63
#